data_AF-A0A949ZYG3-F1
#
_entry.id   AF-A0A949ZYG3-F1
#
_cell.length_a   1.000
_cell.length_b   1.000
_cell.length_c   1.000
_cell.angle_alpha   90.00
_cell.angle_beta   90.00
_cell.angle_gamma   90.00
#
_symmetry.space_group_name_H-M   'P 1'
#
loop_
_entity.id
_entity.type
_entity.pdbx_description
1 polymer ?
#
loop_
_entity_poly.entity_id
_entity_poly.type
_entity_poly.pdbx_seq_one_letter_code
_entity_poly.pdbx_strand_id
1 'polypeptide(L)'
;MGATTPTIEQLARDAVQIADPETALRALTALRLELDAAEAHLVQRALRGGASWSQVARALGITKQAAHRKYRHLFEQPLAAALAGSRILATTDARRSIQFAREEAARLSQPAIGTEHVLLGILRCQRSRAAQALNALGVTLGSARLCLQTTLP
;
A
#
# COMPACT_ATOMS: atom_id res chain seq x y z
N MET A 1 -38.33 1.60 5.76
CA MET A 1 -38.40 0.14 5.96
C MET A 1 -37.02 -0.42 5.67
N GLY A 2 -36.22 -0.67 6.69
CA GLY A 2 -34.86 -1.19 6.53
C GLY A 2 -34.92 -2.67 6.16
N ALA A 3 -34.46 -3.02 4.96
CA ALA A 3 -34.27 -4.41 4.59
C ALA A 3 -33.11 -4.96 5.44
N THR A 4 -33.43 -5.77 6.44
CA THR A 4 -32.45 -6.50 7.25
C THR A 4 -31.68 -7.39 6.30
N THR A 5 -30.39 -7.09 6.07
CA THR A 5 -29.52 -7.93 5.24
C THR A 5 -29.54 -9.34 5.83
N PRO A 6 -29.94 -10.38 5.08
CA PRO A 6 -30.05 -11.71 5.62
C PRO A 6 -28.68 -12.19 6.09
N THR A 7 -28.64 -12.76 7.30
CA THR A 7 -27.37 -13.23 7.90
C THR A 7 -26.90 -14.49 7.16
N ILE A 8 -25.59 -14.74 7.12
CA ILE A 8 -24.96 -15.93 6.50
C ILE A 8 -25.68 -17.23 6.93
N GLU A 9 -26.08 -17.33 8.20
CA GLU A 9 -26.83 -18.47 8.74
C GLU A 9 -28.23 -18.65 8.14
N GLN A 10 -28.93 -17.55 7.85
CA GLN A 10 -30.26 -17.59 7.20
C GLN A 10 -30.13 -18.02 5.74
N LEU A 11 -29.18 -17.44 5.01
CA LEU A 11 -28.91 -17.80 3.62
C LEU A 11 -28.49 -19.27 3.46
N ALA A 12 -27.68 -19.79 4.40
CA ALA A 12 -27.27 -21.20 4.41
C ALA A 12 -28.44 -22.14 4.70
N ARG A 13 -29.35 -21.77 5.61
CA ARG A 13 -30.53 -22.58 5.96
C ARG A 13 -31.54 -22.61 4.81
N ASP A 14 -31.79 -21.46 4.18
CA ASP A 14 -32.76 -21.31 3.10
C ASP A 14 -32.28 -22.05 1.84
N ALA A 15 -30.99 -22.01 1.51
CA ALA A 15 -30.41 -22.73 0.37
C ALA A 15 -30.65 -24.25 0.40
N VAL A 16 -30.72 -24.85 1.60
CA VAL A 16 -30.96 -26.30 1.77
C VAL A 16 -32.44 -26.66 1.64
N GLN A 17 -33.34 -25.70 1.86
CA GLN A 17 -34.80 -25.92 1.87
C GLN A 17 -35.49 -25.52 0.57
N ILE A 18 -34.78 -24.86 -0.36
CA ILE A 18 -35.33 -24.48 -1.66
C ILE A 18 -35.52 -25.74 -2.53
N ALA A 19 -36.78 -26.02 -2.88
CA ALA A 19 -37.15 -27.17 -3.72
C ALA A 19 -36.71 -27.02 -5.19
N ASP A 20 -36.61 -25.79 -5.70
CA ASP A 20 -36.16 -25.50 -7.06
C ASP A 20 -34.63 -25.54 -7.15
N PRO A 21 -34.03 -26.48 -7.90
CA PRO A 21 -32.58 -26.64 -7.94
C PRO A 21 -31.83 -25.39 -8.43
N GLU A 22 -32.41 -24.63 -9.35
CA GLU A 22 -31.77 -23.45 -9.91
C GLU A 22 -31.70 -22.30 -8.89
N THR A 23 -32.79 -22.07 -8.17
CA THR A 23 -32.87 -21.07 -7.10
C THR A 23 -31.95 -21.45 -5.92
N ALA A 24 -31.83 -22.74 -5.59
CA ALA A 24 -30.90 -23.23 -4.58
C ALA A 24 -29.43 -22.97 -4.99
N LEU A 25 -29.06 -23.20 -6.26
CA LEU A 25 -27.72 -22.92 -6.78
C LEU A 25 -27.38 -21.43 -6.80
N ARG A 26 -28.36 -20.57 -7.13
CA ARG A 26 -28.21 -19.11 -7.04
C ARG A 26 -27.97 -18.66 -5.59
N ALA A 27 -28.73 -19.20 -4.63
CA ALA A 27 -28.53 -18.92 -3.20
C ALA A 27 -27.16 -19.39 -2.71
N LEU A 28 -26.71 -20.58 -3.10
CA LEU A 28 -25.37 -21.09 -2.79
C LEU A 28 -24.27 -20.21 -3.37
N THR A 29 -24.46 -19.69 -4.58
CA THR A 29 -23.50 -18.77 -5.22
C THR A 29 -23.41 -17.45 -4.45
N ALA A 30 -24.55 -16.89 -4.04
CA ALA A 30 -24.58 -15.69 -3.20
C ALA A 30 -23.85 -15.92 -1.87
N LEU A 31 -24.09 -17.07 -1.22
CA LEU A 31 -23.41 -17.43 0.02
C LEU A 31 -21.88 -17.54 -0.14
N ARG A 32 -21.42 -18.13 -1.24
CA ARG A 32 -19.97 -18.23 -1.55
C ARG A 32 -19.35 -16.85 -1.74
N LEU A 33 -20.03 -15.95 -2.45
CA LEU A 33 -19.54 -14.59 -2.68
C LEU A 33 -19.43 -13.80 -1.36
N GLU A 34 -20.43 -13.91 -0.50
CA GLU A 34 -20.40 -13.29 0.84
C GLU A 34 -19.28 -13.87 1.70
N LEU A 35 -19.07 -15.19 1.65
CA LEU A 35 -18.00 -15.84 2.39
C LEU A 35 -16.61 -15.43 1.88
N ASP A 36 -16.41 -15.36 0.56
CA ASP A 36 -15.16 -14.89 -0.04
C ASP A 36 -14.88 -13.41 0.35
N ALA A 37 -15.92 -12.58 0.41
CA ALA A 37 -15.79 -11.18 0.84
C ALA A 37 -15.39 -11.07 2.33
N ALA A 38 -16.03 -11.86 3.19
CA ALA A 38 -15.68 -11.93 4.62
C ALA A 38 -14.25 -12.46 4.83
N GLU A 39 -13.84 -13.50 4.09
CA GLU A 39 -12.48 -14.05 4.13
C GLU A 39 -11.45 -12.99 3.73
N ALA A 40 -11.69 -12.26 2.64
CA ALA A 40 -10.81 -11.19 2.18
C ALA A 40 -10.68 -10.06 3.23
N HIS A 41 -11.78 -9.67 3.87
CA HIS A 41 -11.77 -8.65 4.93
C HIS A 41 -10.91 -9.09 6.14
N LEU A 42 -11.06 -10.33 6.58
CA LEU A 42 -10.29 -10.90 7.70
C LEU A 42 -8.80 -11.02 7.36
N VAL A 43 -8.48 -11.47 6.14
CA VAL A 43 -7.10 -11.50 5.64
C VAL A 43 -6.48 -10.10 5.66
N GLN A 44 -7.19 -9.10 5.15
CA GLN A 44 -6.71 -7.72 5.14
C GLN A 44 -6.47 -7.19 6.57
N ARG A 45 -7.40 -7.46 7.50
CA ARG A 45 -7.25 -7.09 8.92
C ARG A 45 -6.05 -7.76 9.57
N ALA A 46 -5.84 -9.06 9.33
CA ALA A 46 -4.71 -9.80 9.87
C ALA A 46 -3.37 -9.24 9.38
N LEU A 47 -3.24 -8.98 8.07
CA LEU A 47 -2.02 -8.42 7.50
C LEU A 47 -1.74 -6.99 8.00
N ARG A 48 -2.78 -6.14 8.12
CA ARG A 48 -2.64 -4.79 8.71
C ARG A 48 -2.24 -4.84 10.19
N GLY A 49 -2.64 -5.89 10.91
CA GLY A 49 -2.21 -6.19 12.28
C GLY A 49 -0.80 -6.77 12.38
N GLY A 50 -0.05 -6.89 11.27
CA GLY A 50 1.33 -7.38 11.24
C GLY A 50 1.48 -8.89 11.04
N ALA A 51 0.40 -9.62 10.75
CA ALA A 51 0.52 -11.04 10.43
C ALA A 51 1.29 -11.24 9.11
N SER A 52 2.15 -12.27 9.08
CA SER A 52 2.86 -12.70 7.89
C SER A 52 1.98 -13.58 6.99
N TRP A 53 2.30 -13.63 5.69
CA TRP A 53 1.63 -14.53 4.73
C TRP A 53 1.62 -16.00 5.16
N SER A 54 2.68 -16.47 5.81
CA SER A 54 2.76 -17.85 6.31
C SER A 54 1.77 -18.09 7.46
N GLN A 55 1.54 -17.10 8.33
CA GLN A 55 0.56 -17.19 9.41
C GLN A 55 -0.87 -17.18 8.87
N VAL A 56 -1.16 -16.30 7.91
CA VAL A 56 -2.48 -16.25 7.23
C VAL A 56 -2.77 -17.57 6.52
N ALA A 57 -1.82 -18.08 5.74
CA ALA A 57 -1.99 -19.34 5.01
C ALA A 57 -2.26 -20.52 5.96
N ARG A 58 -1.53 -20.59 7.08
CA ARG A 58 -1.74 -21.61 8.11
C ARG A 58 -3.13 -21.54 8.71
N ALA A 59 -3.62 -20.33 9.03
CA ALA A 59 -4.95 -20.14 9.60
C ALA A 59 -6.07 -20.52 8.62
N LEU A 60 -5.86 -20.29 7.31
CA LEU A 60 -6.80 -20.65 6.25
C LEU A 60 -6.70 -22.12 5.81
N GLY A 61 -5.73 -22.89 6.32
CA GLY A 61 -5.51 -24.28 5.91
C GLY A 61 -5.03 -24.43 4.45
N ILE A 62 -4.42 -23.38 3.88
CA ILE A 62 -3.90 -23.38 2.50
C ILE A 62 -2.39 -23.17 2.48
N THR A 63 -1.75 -23.41 1.32
CA THR A 63 -0.33 -23.12 1.15
C THR A 63 -0.05 -21.62 1.10
N LYS A 64 1.16 -21.20 1.49
CA LYS A 64 1.59 -19.79 1.38
C LYS A 64 1.45 -19.27 -0.05
N GLN A 65 1.83 -20.07 -1.04
CA GLN A 65 1.70 -19.73 -2.46
C GLN A 65 0.23 -19.54 -2.86
N ALA A 66 -0.68 -20.39 -2.38
CA ALA A 66 -2.12 -20.23 -2.64
C ALA A 66 -2.67 -18.95 -2.00
N ALA A 67 -2.30 -18.67 -0.75
CA ALA A 67 -2.70 -17.43 -0.06
C ALA A 67 -2.16 -16.19 -0.80
N HIS A 68 -0.87 -16.19 -1.17
CA HIS A 68 -0.27 -15.09 -1.90
C HIS A 68 -0.94 -14.89 -3.27
N ARG A 69 -1.20 -15.96 -4.03
CA ARG A 69 -1.90 -15.86 -5.32
C ARG A 69 -3.31 -15.32 -5.17
N LYS A 70 -4.09 -15.81 -4.19
CA LYS A 70 -5.49 -15.40 -3.97
C LYS A 70 -5.58 -13.98 -3.44
N TYR A 71 -4.69 -13.56 -2.53
CA TYR A 71 -4.87 -12.33 -1.73
C TYR A 71 -3.84 -11.22 -1.95
N ARG A 72 -2.79 -11.41 -2.76
CA ARG A 72 -1.81 -10.34 -3.05
C ARG A 72 -2.47 -9.05 -3.54
N HIS A 73 -3.58 -9.16 -4.27
CA HIS A 73 -4.32 -8.02 -4.81
C HIS A 73 -4.96 -7.13 -3.73
N LEU A 74 -5.22 -7.67 -2.53
CA LEU A 74 -5.70 -6.89 -1.38
C LEU A 74 -4.65 -5.89 -0.85
N PHE A 75 -3.37 -6.15 -1.17
CA PHE A 75 -2.25 -5.24 -0.93
C PHE A 75 -1.85 -4.47 -2.20
N GLU A 76 -2.14 -5.01 -3.39
CA GLU A 76 -2.10 -4.25 -4.65
C GLU A 76 -3.35 -3.40 -4.85
N GLN A 77 -3.98 -2.88 -3.79
CA GLN A 77 -4.69 -1.61 -3.94
C GLN A 77 -3.60 -0.54 -4.06
N PRO A 78 -3.27 -0.13 -5.29
CA PRO A 78 -2.11 0.68 -5.50
C PRO A 78 -2.48 2.08 -5.05
N LEU A 79 -1.52 2.77 -4.45
CA LEU A 79 -1.52 4.23 -4.38
C LEU A 79 -2.05 4.84 -5.71
N ALA A 80 -1.77 4.21 -6.87
CA ALA A 80 -2.33 4.56 -8.17
C ALA A 80 -3.87 4.61 -8.27
N ALA A 81 -4.66 3.74 -7.63
CA ALA A 81 -6.13 3.82 -7.69
C ALA A 81 -6.68 4.97 -6.82
N ALA A 82 -6.06 5.20 -5.65
CA ALA A 82 -6.34 6.37 -4.81
C ALA A 82 -5.91 7.69 -5.50
N LEU A 83 -4.88 7.62 -6.34
CA LEU A 83 -4.35 8.74 -7.12
C LEU A 83 -4.96 8.85 -8.53
N ALA A 84 -5.72 7.87 -9.02
CA ALA A 84 -6.27 7.87 -10.38
C ALA A 84 -7.31 8.98 -10.62
N GLY A 85 -7.94 9.48 -9.55
CA GLY A 85 -8.80 10.68 -9.57
C GLY A 85 -8.14 11.92 -8.96
N SER A 86 -6.98 11.77 -8.31
CA SER A 86 -6.26 12.87 -7.69
C SER A 86 -5.10 13.25 -8.59
N ARG A 87 -5.17 14.40 -9.27
CA ARG A 87 -3.94 15.03 -9.78
C ARG A 87 -2.97 15.07 -8.61
N ILE A 88 -1.87 14.31 -8.69
CA ILE A 88 -0.83 14.35 -7.66
C ILE A 88 -0.24 15.75 -7.70
N LEU A 89 -0.82 16.65 -6.92
CA LEU A 89 -0.29 17.98 -6.75
C LEU A 89 0.90 17.81 -5.83
N ALA A 90 2.10 17.81 -6.42
CA ALA A 90 3.32 17.92 -5.64
C ALA A 90 3.15 19.11 -4.67
N THR A 91 3.52 18.92 -3.41
CA THR A 91 3.52 20.04 -2.47
C THR A 91 4.53 21.09 -2.96
N THR A 92 4.39 22.33 -2.49
CA THR A 92 5.39 23.38 -2.74
C THR A 92 6.79 22.93 -2.30
N ASP A 93 6.87 22.18 -1.21
CA ASP A 93 8.13 21.67 -0.66
C ASP A 93 8.71 20.53 -1.49
N ALA A 94 7.86 19.65 -2.04
CA ALA A 94 8.32 18.61 -2.97
C ALA A 94 8.89 19.23 -4.25
N ARG A 95 8.21 20.23 -4.84
CA ARG A 95 8.72 20.96 -6.01
C ARG A 95 10.05 21.67 -5.70
N ARG A 96 10.15 22.33 -4.55
CA ARG A 96 11.40 22.98 -4.11
C ARG A 96 12.52 21.98 -3.88
N SER A 97 12.23 20.82 -3.32
CA SER A 97 13.24 19.77 -3.09
C SER A 97 13.82 19.26 -4.40
N ILE A 98 13.00 19.09 -5.44
CA ILE A 98 13.47 18.72 -6.79
C ILE A 98 14.27 19.87 -7.44
N GLN A 99 13.84 21.12 -7.28
CA GLN A 99 14.62 22.26 -7.77
C GLN A 99 16.01 22.30 -7.13
N PHE A 100 16.09 22.13 -5.81
CA PHE A 100 17.38 22.04 -5.12
C PHE A 100 18.19 20.81 -5.54
N ALA A 101 17.56 19.68 -5.82
CA ALA A 101 18.25 18.51 -6.36
C ALA A 101 18.91 18.80 -7.71
N ARG A 102 18.24 19.55 -8.60
CA ARG A 102 18.82 20.00 -9.87
C ARG A 102 20.01 20.93 -9.66
N GLU A 103 19.91 21.85 -8.71
CA GLU A 103 21.02 22.75 -8.36
C GLU A 103 22.22 21.98 -7.80
N GLU A 104 22.00 20.93 -6.99
CA GLU A 104 23.08 20.09 -6.47
C GLU A 104 23.74 19.26 -7.58
N ALA A 105 22.97 18.72 -8.52
CA ALA A 105 23.52 18.01 -9.68
C ALA A 105 24.36 18.95 -10.55
N ALA A 106 23.87 20.18 -10.80
CA ALA A 106 24.62 21.20 -11.51
C ALA A 106 25.90 21.62 -10.77
N ARG A 107 25.86 21.74 -9.44
CA ARG A 107 27.03 22.06 -8.59
C ARG A 107 28.12 20.99 -8.68
N LEU A 108 27.73 19.74 -8.89
CA LEU A 108 28.63 18.60 -9.04
C LEU A 108 28.95 18.27 -10.51
N SER A 109 28.54 19.13 -11.45
CA SER A 109 28.71 18.92 -12.90
C SER A 109 28.15 17.57 -13.40
N GLN A 110 27.12 17.06 -12.74
CA GLN A 110 26.46 15.80 -13.09
C GLN A 110 25.34 16.07 -14.11
N PRO A 111 25.28 15.33 -15.24
CA PRO A 111 24.32 15.58 -16.32
C PRO A 111 22.88 15.18 -15.96
N ALA A 112 22.69 14.42 -14.89
CA ALA A 112 21.39 13.91 -14.46
C ALA A 112 21.21 13.97 -12.93
N ILE A 113 19.94 14.03 -12.50
CA ILE A 113 19.59 13.96 -11.08
C ILE A 113 19.65 12.50 -10.63
N GLY A 114 20.62 12.18 -9.78
CA GLY A 114 20.68 10.92 -9.02
C GLY A 114 19.95 10.99 -7.67
N THR A 115 19.85 9.85 -7.00
CA THR A 115 19.19 9.71 -5.68
C THR A 115 19.82 10.58 -4.59
N GLU A 116 21.13 10.74 -4.66
CA GLU A 116 21.97 11.57 -3.79
C GLU A 116 21.61 13.05 -3.93
N HIS A 117 21.37 13.52 -5.15
CA HIS A 117 20.94 14.89 -5.42
C HIS A 117 19.53 15.15 -4.87
N VAL A 118 18.63 14.18 -4.99
CA VAL A 118 17.29 14.25 -4.39
C VAL A 118 17.38 14.33 -2.88
N LEU A 119 18.21 13.51 -2.24
CA LEU A 119 18.44 13.55 -0.80
C LEU A 119 18.97 14.92 -0.36
N LEU A 120 19.97 15.45 -1.04
CA LEU A 120 20.51 16.79 -0.75
C LEU A 120 19.45 17.88 -0.96
N GLY A 121 18.64 17.77 -2.01
CA GLY A 121 17.54 18.69 -2.29
C GLY A 121 16.47 18.71 -1.20
N ILE A 122 16.13 17.52 -0.66
CA ILE A 122 15.23 17.38 0.49
C ILE A 122 15.84 18.03 1.73
N LEU A 123 17.09 17.70 2.08
CA LEU A 123 17.80 18.24 3.26
C LEU A 123 17.96 19.77 3.19
N ARG A 124 18.13 20.33 1.99
CA ARG A 124 18.19 21.78 1.77
C ARG A 124 16.83 22.45 1.95
N CYS A 125 15.73 21.72 1.76
CA CYS A 125 14.38 22.18 2.08
C CYS A 125 14.07 22.01 3.59
N GLN A 126 14.74 22.80 4.45
CA GLN A 126 14.71 22.68 5.92
C GLN A 126 13.29 22.73 6.54
N ARG A 127 12.33 23.35 5.85
CA ARG A 127 10.93 23.43 6.30
C ARG A 127 10.10 22.18 5.99
N SER A 128 10.61 21.26 5.17
CA SER A 128 9.90 20.05 4.81
C SER A 128 9.90 19.03 5.96
N ARG A 129 8.78 18.30 6.11
CA ARG A 129 8.68 17.19 7.10
C ARG A 129 9.73 16.11 6.87
N ALA A 130 10.11 15.88 5.61
CA ALA A 130 11.15 14.92 5.24
C ALA A 130 12.53 15.37 5.75
N ALA A 131 12.90 16.64 5.58
CA ALA A 131 14.15 17.18 6.12
C ALA A 131 14.19 17.12 7.65
N GLN A 132 13.08 17.43 8.32
CA GLN A 132 12.97 17.34 9.77
C GLN A 132 13.15 15.90 10.27
N ALA A 133 12.52 14.92 9.60
CA ALA A 133 12.67 13.51 9.94
C ALA A 133 14.11 13.02 9.74
N LEU A 134 14.78 13.41 8.64
CA LEU A 134 16.18 13.06 8.40
C LEU A 134 17.12 13.69 9.44
N ASN A 135 16.91 14.97 9.78
CA ASN A 135 17.69 15.65 10.81
C ASN A 135 17.49 14.99 12.19
N ALA A 136 16.27 14.55 12.53
CA ALA A 136 16.01 13.83 13.76
C ALA A 136 16.74 12.47 13.83
N LEU A 137 17.07 11.89 12.68
CA LEU A 137 17.90 10.69 12.55
C LEU A 137 19.40 11.01 12.45
N GLY A 138 19.81 12.28 12.65
CA GLY A 138 21.21 12.71 12.57
C GLY A 138 21.74 12.93 11.14
N VAL A 139 20.90 12.80 10.12
CA VAL A 139 21.27 13.06 8.73
C VAL A 139 21.06 14.54 8.43
N THR A 140 22.15 15.29 8.35
CA THR A 140 22.14 16.73 8.06
C THR A 140 22.63 16.99 6.65
N LEU A 141 22.31 18.16 6.08
CA LEU A 141 22.83 18.55 4.76
C LEU A 141 24.36 18.53 4.72
N GLY A 142 25.02 18.97 5.79
CA GLY A 142 26.47 18.99 5.90
C GLY A 142 27.07 17.58 5.93
N SER A 143 26.56 16.71 6.80
CA SER A 143 27.04 15.34 6.90
C SER A 143 26.78 14.53 5.62
N ALA A 144 25.63 14.74 4.97
CA ALA A 144 25.32 14.12 3.68
C ALA A 144 26.26 14.56 2.55
N ARG A 145 26.57 15.86 2.45
CA ARG A 145 27.53 16.37 1.45
C ARG A 145 28.93 15.80 1.66
N LEU A 146 29.39 15.74 2.90
CA LEU A 146 30.71 15.20 3.23
C LEU A 146 30.81 13.72 2.82
N CYS A 147 29.80 12.91 3.17
CA CYS A 147 29.75 11.49 2.80
C CYS A 147 29.80 11.29 1.27
N LEU A 148 29.05 12.09 0.52
CA LEU A 148 29.01 11.99 -0.94
C LEU A 148 30.34 12.42 -1.59
N GLN A 149 31.02 13.45 -1.06
CA GLN A 149 32.34 13.85 -1.55
C GLN A 149 33.40 12.77 -1.33
N THR A 150 33.25 11.93 -0.31
CA THR A 150 34.16 10.81 -0.07
C THR A 150 33.84 9.55 -0.90
N THR A 151 32.64 9.49 -1.49
CA THR A 151 32.14 8.29 -2.19
C THR A 151 32.12 8.47 -3.71
N LEU A 152 31.99 9.70 -4.21
CA LEU A 152 32.00 10.04 -5.63
C LEU A 152 33.43 10.48 -6.04
N PRO A 153 34.16 9.71 -6.87
CA PRO A 153 35.46 10.12 -7.42
C PRO A 153 35.34 11.26 -8.44
#